data_AF-A0A6A6WRU4-F1
#
_entry.id   AF-A0A6A6WRU4-F1
#
_cell.length_a   1.000
_cell.length_b   1.000
_cell.length_c   1.000
_cell.angle_alpha   90.00
_cell.angle_beta   90.00
_cell.angle_gamma   90.00
#
_symmetry.space_group_name_H-M   'P 1'
#
loop_
_entity.id
_entity.type
_entity.pdbx_description
1 polymer ?
#
loop_
_entity_poly.entity_id
_entity_poly.type
_entity_poly.pdbx_seq_one_letter_code
_entity_poly.pdbx_strand_id
1 'polypeptide(L)'
;MPFVIHAGDMIHVEEFPLQMRPNKKALRPYVGGGTLYEATCRAVCGNLFFASDSSSTSASLAGSKAMFRRATEHDIKSVKLWRKWLHRGKTSEYGSYAPPDPKDFDNQDVYARVVEANRAIRSVGLLRRFVELDSGYVGMAAGAIEGDEVVVVMGARTPFAVRRVGELKIDGGEKKMAYVVVGECYLVGGMDGELMGSMEKGEEEMYLL
;
A
#
# COMPACT_ATOMS: atom_id res chain seq x y z
N MET A 1 11.35 19.50 -18.45
CA MET A 1 11.59 18.65 -17.27
C MET A 1 10.26 18.48 -16.56
N PRO A 2 9.96 17.34 -15.91
CA PRO A 2 8.74 17.22 -15.11
C PRO A 2 8.88 18.06 -13.85
N PHE A 3 7.85 18.86 -13.54
CA PHE A 3 7.70 19.48 -12.23
C PHE A 3 7.25 18.40 -11.25
N VAL A 4 7.86 18.36 -10.07
CA VAL A 4 7.60 17.34 -9.07
C VAL A 4 7.28 18.06 -7.76
N ILE A 5 6.18 17.65 -7.12
CA ILE A 5 5.87 18.14 -5.78
C ILE A 5 6.62 17.25 -4.79
N HIS A 6 7.59 17.85 -4.12
CA HIS A 6 8.49 17.18 -3.21
C HIS A 6 7.82 17.01 -1.84
N ALA A 7 7.48 15.78 -1.45
CA ALA A 7 6.98 15.56 -0.10
C ALA A 7 8.11 15.69 0.94
N GLY A 8 9.37 15.49 0.55
CA GLY A 8 10.52 15.56 1.47
C GLY A 8 10.47 14.54 2.60
N ASP A 9 9.58 13.56 2.49
CA ASP A 9 9.37 12.54 3.47
C ASP A 9 10.24 11.33 3.14
N MET A 10 11.10 10.94 4.09
CA MET A 10 11.89 9.73 3.97
C MET A 10 11.05 8.50 4.27
N ILE A 11 11.33 7.43 3.53
CA ILE A 11 10.76 6.11 3.75
C ILE A 11 11.51 5.40 4.88
N HIS A 12 10.75 4.93 5.87
CA HIS A 12 11.16 3.91 6.84
C HIS A 12 10.59 2.56 6.42
N VAL A 13 11.45 1.55 6.27
CA VAL A 13 11.03 0.18 5.97
C VAL A 13 10.79 -0.55 7.28
N GLU A 14 9.53 -0.79 7.60
CA GLU A 14 9.13 -1.49 8.84
C GLU A 14 8.87 -2.98 8.57
N GLU A 15 9.11 -3.82 9.58
CA GLU A 15 8.60 -5.19 9.57
C GLU A 15 7.07 -5.17 9.51
N PHE A 16 6.48 -6.13 8.79
CA PHE A 16 5.04 -6.19 8.50
C PHE A 16 4.17 -6.04 9.77
N PRO A 17 3.60 -4.85 10.05
CA PRO A 17 3.26 -4.46 11.42
C PRO A 17 1.81 -4.74 11.79
N LEU A 18 1.13 -5.59 11.02
CA LEU A 18 -0.14 -6.10 11.49
C LEU A 18 0.17 -6.83 12.81
N GLN A 19 -0.52 -6.50 13.90
CA GLN A 19 -0.49 -7.25 15.16
C GLN A 19 -1.84 -7.95 15.35
N MET A 20 -1.86 -9.09 16.04
CA MET A 20 -3.11 -9.82 16.32
C MET A 20 -4.05 -9.02 17.22
N ARG A 21 -3.46 -8.27 18.16
CA ARG A 21 -4.12 -7.28 18.99
C ARG A 21 -3.33 -5.98 18.84
N PRO A 22 -3.93 -4.90 18.30
CA PRO A 22 -3.21 -3.65 18.14
C PRO A 22 -2.83 -3.12 19.52
N ASN A 23 -1.55 -2.79 19.70
CA ASN A 23 -1.08 -2.10 20.89
C ASN A 23 -1.47 -0.60 20.86
N LYS A 24 -1.14 0.14 21.93
CA LYS A 24 -1.43 1.59 22.00
C LYS A 24 -0.81 2.37 20.84
N LYS A 25 0.38 1.98 20.34
CA LYS A 25 1.04 2.63 19.19
C LYS A 25 0.20 2.47 17.92
N ALA A 26 -0.34 1.27 17.68
CA ALA A 26 -1.17 0.99 16.50
C ALA A 26 -2.56 1.64 16.58
N LEU A 27 -3.05 1.98 17.77
CA LEU A 27 -4.34 2.66 17.97
C LEU A 27 -4.23 4.19 17.97
N ARG A 28 -3.03 4.75 17.77
CA ARG A 28 -2.87 6.20 17.66
C ARG A 28 -3.64 6.74 16.43
N PRO A 29 -4.11 8.00 16.47
CA PRO A 29 -4.70 8.65 15.30
C PRO A 29 -3.76 8.62 14.10
N TYR A 30 -4.31 8.35 12.92
CA TYR A 30 -3.59 8.40 11.65
C TYR A 30 -3.78 9.75 10.97
N VAL A 31 -2.76 10.22 10.25
CA VAL A 31 -2.75 11.55 9.61
C VAL A 31 -3.87 11.72 8.57
N GLY A 32 -4.19 10.67 7.80
CA GLY A 32 -5.33 10.63 6.89
C GLY A 32 -6.65 10.18 7.53
N GLY A 33 -6.77 10.30 8.87
CA GLY A 33 -7.96 9.93 9.64
C GLY A 33 -8.05 8.44 10.02
N GLY A 34 -8.84 8.16 11.05
CA GLY A 34 -8.94 6.83 11.66
C GLY A 34 -7.73 6.48 12.53
N THR A 35 -7.44 5.19 12.68
CA THR A 35 -6.28 4.71 13.45
C THR A 35 -5.15 4.24 12.54
N LEU A 36 -3.91 4.28 13.05
CA LEU A 36 -2.75 3.74 12.32
C LEU A 36 -2.98 2.26 11.93
N TYR A 37 -3.60 1.47 12.80
CA TYR A 37 -3.92 0.07 12.51
C TYR A 37 -4.85 -0.09 11.31
N GLU A 38 -5.88 0.73 11.19
CA GLU A 38 -6.79 0.72 10.04
C GLU A 38 -6.07 1.14 8.77
N ALA A 39 -5.21 2.16 8.86
CA ALA A 39 -4.36 2.57 7.74
C ALA A 39 -3.40 1.44 7.32
N THR A 40 -2.74 0.75 8.26
CA THR A 40 -1.91 -0.42 7.97
C THR A 40 -2.72 -1.52 7.27
N CYS A 41 -3.91 -1.86 7.78
CA CYS A 41 -4.81 -2.82 7.13
C CYS A 41 -5.12 -2.42 5.69
N ARG A 42 -5.41 -1.14 5.43
CA ARG A 42 -5.67 -0.60 4.09
C ARG A 42 -4.43 -0.62 3.20
N ALA A 43 -3.26 -0.32 3.75
CA ALA A 43 -1.98 -0.34 3.05
C ALA A 43 -1.64 -1.74 2.55
N VAL A 44 -1.68 -2.74 3.42
CA VAL A 44 -1.26 -4.11 3.08
C VAL A 44 -2.18 -4.81 2.09
N CYS A 45 -3.44 -4.36 1.97
CA CYS A 45 -4.37 -4.82 0.94
C CYS A 45 -4.47 -3.85 -0.24
N GLY A 46 -3.73 -2.73 -0.22
CA GLY A 46 -3.67 -1.70 -1.26
C GLY A 46 -5.02 -1.14 -1.68
N ASN A 47 -6.04 -1.25 -0.82
CA ASN A 47 -7.43 -0.99 -1.21
C ASN A 47 -7.86 -1.79 -2.47
N LEU A 48 -7.37 -3.02 -2.64
CA LEU A 48 -7.63 -3.88 -3.80
C LEU A 48 -8.62 -5.01 -3.49
N PHE A 49 -9.67 -4.73 -2.72
CA PHE A 49 -10.73 -5.72 -2.52
C PHE A 49 -11.58 -5.84 -3.79
N PHE A 50 -11.91 -7.08 -4.15
CA PHE A 50 -12.67 -7.41 -5.34
C PHE A 50 -14.16 -7.33 -5.02
N ALA A 51 -14.91 -6.49 -5.72
CA ALA A 51 -16.37 -6.54 -5.69
C ALA A 51 -16.84 -7.34 -6.91
N SER A 52 -17.37 -8.56 -6.68
CA SER A 52 -18.23 -9.21 -7.68
C SER A 52 -19.67 -8.82 -7.38
N ASP A 53 -20.37 -8.24 -8.35
CA ASP A 53 -21.80 -7.99 -8.21
C ASP A 53 -22.52 -9.35 -8.26
N SER A 54 -22.88 -9.89 -7.08
CA SER A 54 -23.64 -11.13 -6.94
C SER A 54 -25.15 -10.92 -6.91
N SER A 55 -25.62 -9.71 -7.27
CA SER A 55 -27.04 -9.36 -7.27
C SER A 55 -27.83 -9.88 -8.48
N SER A 56 -27.19 -10.43 -9.52
CA SER A 56 -27.90 -10.98 -10.68
C SER A 56 -28.05 -12.50 -10.60
N THR A 57 -29.16 -12.94 -10.00
CA THR A 57 -29.66 -14.32 -10.07
C THR A 57 -30.28 -14.59 -11.44
N SER A 58 -29.50 -14.55 -12.52
CA SER A 58 -29.92 -15.09 -13.82
C SER A 58 -28.76 -15.07 -14.81
N ALA A 59 -28.54 -16.21 -15.46
CA ALA A 59 -27.55 -16.44 -16.49
C ALA A 59 -27.52 -15.34 -17.56
N SER A 60 -26.44 -14.57 -17.58
CA SER A 60 -25.99 -13.78 -18.72
C SER A 60 -24.47 -13.75 -18.71
N LEU A 61 -23.85 -14.36 -19.72
CA LEU A 61 -22.40 -14.41 -19.95
C LEU A 61 -21.81 -13.06 -20.42
N ALA A 62 -22.48 -11.95 -20.17
CA ALA A 62 -22.07 -10.62 -20.59
C ALA A 62 -22.15 -9.62 -19.43
N GLY A 63 -20.97 -9.22 -18.91
CA GLY A 63 -20.80 -7.85 -18.44
C GLY A 63 -20.76 -7.55 -16.94
N SER A 64 -20.63 -8.53 -16.04
CA SER A 64 -20.30 -8.22 -14.64
C SER A 64 -18.88 -7.64 -14.59
N LYS A 65 -18.79 -6.31 -14.59
CA LYS A 65 -17.52 -5.59 -14.59
C LYS A 65 -16.91 -5.71 -13.19
N ALA A 66 -16.14 -6.78 -12.99
CA ALA A 66 -15.25 -6.95 -11.86
C ALA A 66 -14.49 -5.64 -11.60
N MET A 67 -14.70 -5.03 -10.42
CA MET A 67 -14.08 -3.76 -10.08
C MET A 67 -13.39 -3.85 -8.73
N PHE A 68 -12.16 -3.32 -8.66
CA PHE A 68 -11.46 -3.12 -7.40
C PHE A 68 -12.10 -1.93 -6.66
N ARG A 69 -12.24 -2.06 -5.34
CA ARG A 69 -12.78 -1.01 -4.48
C ARG A 69 -11.95 -0.82 -3.21
N ARG A 70 -12.07 0.37 -2.63
CA ARG A 70 -11.49 0.69 -1.32
C ARG A 70 -11.92 -0.32 -0.26
N ALA A 71 -11.01 -0.62 0.67
CA ALA A 71 -11.30 -1.47 1.79
C ALA A 71 -12.26 -0.76 2.78
N THR A 72 -13.28 -1.49 3.17
CA THR A 72 -14.31 -1.11 4.14
C THR A 72 -14.01 -1.74 5.50
N GLU A 73 -14.82 -1.44 6.52
CA GLU A 73 -14.73 -2.12 7.82
C GLU A 73 -14.91 -3.64 7.73
N HIS A 74 -15.71 -4.12 6.77
CA HIS A 74 -15.91 -5.55 6.57
C HIS A 74 -14.61 -6.22 6.10
N ASP A 75 -13.90 -5.58 5.18
CA ASP A 75 -12.63 -6.07 4.66
C ASP A 75 -11.54 -6.08 5.74
N ILE A 76 -11.54 -5.08 6.63
CA ILE A 76 -10.64 -5.06 7.79
C ILE A 76 -10.90 -6.28 8.69
N LYS A 77 -12.17 -6.70 8.86
CA LYS A 77 -12.49 -7.96 9.56
C LYS A 77 -11.98 -9.18 8.80
N SER A 78 -12.05 -9.18 7.47
CA SER A 78 -11.49 -10.25 6.61
C SER A 78 -9.96 -10.35 6.75
N VAL A 79 -9.23 -9.23 6.77
CA VAL A 79 -7.78 -9.19 7.04
C VAL A 79 -7.46 -9.77 8.42
N LYS A 80 -8.26 -9.46 9.45
CA LYS A 80 -8.11 -10.04 10.80
C LYS A 80 -8.33 -11.55 10.80
N LEU A 81 -9.32 -12.05 10.05
CA LEU A 81 -9.57 -13.48 9.92
C LEU A 81 -8.42 -14.18 9.18
N TRP A 82 -7.94 -13.60 8.08
CA TRP A 82 -6.79 -14.12 7.33
C TRP A 82 -5.55 -14.22 8.22
N ARG A 83 -5.29 -13.19 9.02
CA ARG A 83 -4.19 -13.19 9.98
C ARG A 83 -4.34 -14.27 11.05
N LYS A 84 -5.55 -14.48 11.58
CA LYS A 84 -5.84 -15.57 12.53
C LYS A 84 -5.56 -16.93 11.90
N TRP A 85 -5.95 -17.14 10.65
CA TRP A 85 -5.67 -18.38 9.91
C TRP A 85 -4.16 -18.58 9.73
N LEU A 86 -3.40 -17.56 9.33
CA LEU A 86 -1.94 -17.64 9.25
C LEU A 86 -1.27 -18.09 10.54
N HIS A 87 -1.78 -17.61 11.68
CA HIS A 87 -1.23 -17.95 12.98
C HIS A 87 -1.62 -19.36 13.45
N ARG A 88 -2.72 -19.93 12.92
CA ARG A 88 -3.17 -21.31 13.18
C ARG A 88 -2.47 -22.31 12.27
N GLY A 89 -2.09 -21.89 11.07
CA GLY A 89 -1.47 -22.73 10.05
C GLY A 89 -0.03 -23.05 10.37
N LYS A 90 0.27 -24.36 10.43
CA LYS A 90 1.62 -24.90 10.27
C LYS A 90 2.18 -24.35 8.97
N THR A 91 3.19 -23.47 9.03
CA THR A 91 4.11 -23.29 7.90
C THR A 91 4.46 -24.68 7.41
N SER A 92 4.21 -24.99 6.13
CA SER A 92 4.56 -26.31 5.59
C SER A 92 5.99 -26.65 6.04
N GLU A 93 6.27 -27.93 6.35
CA GLU A 93 7.61 -28.41 6.73
C GLU A 93 8.71 -28.02 5.72
N TYR A 94 8.34 -27.44 4.58
CA TYR A 94 9.19 -27.00 3.48
C TYR A 94 9.24 -25.48 3.26
N GLY A 95 8.78 -24.66 4.23
CA GLY A 95 8.88 -23.19 4.14
C GLY A 95 8.08 -22.55 3.00
N SER A 96 7.23 -23.32 2.31
CA SER A 96 6.42 -22.87 1.20
C SER A 96 5.00 -22.56 1.68
N TYR A 97 4.57 -21.32 1.48
CA TYR A 97 3.24 -20.86 1.85
C TYR A 97 2.16 -21.55 0.99
N ALA A 98 1.25 -22.30 1.62
CA ALA A 98 0.09 -22.87 0.95
C ALA A 98 -1.10 -21.90 1.01
N PRO A 99 -1.92 -21.77 -0.06
CA PRO A 99 -3.14 -20.99 -0.02
C PRO A 99 -4.16 -21.58 0.99
N PRO A 100 -5.13 -20.78 1.48
CA PRO A 100 -6.19 -21.29 2.36
C PRO A 100 -6.98 -22.44 1.71
N ASP A 101 -7.12 -23.56 2.42
CA ASP A 101 -7.95 -24.71 2.00
C ASP A 101 -9.33 -24.64 2.68
N PRO A 102 -10.44 -24.93 1.97
CA PRO A 102 -11.77 -24.98 2.60
C PRO A 102 -11.84 -25.81 3.88
N LYS A 103 -11.05 -26.89 3.98
CA LYS A 103 -11.02 -27.78 5.14
C LYS A 103 -10.45 -27.14 6.41
N ASP A 104 -9.74 -26.03 6.28
CA ASP A 104 -9.18 -25.28 7.41
C ASP A 104 -10.26 -24.49 8.19
N PHE A 105 -11.50 -24.47 7.70
CA PHE A 105 -12.56 -23.59 8.19
C PHE A 105 -13.86 -24.34 8.47
N ASP A 106 -14.45 -24.04 9.62
CA ASP A 106 -15.75 -24.58 10.03
C ASP A 106 -16.93 -23.96 9.23
N ASN A 107 -16.68 -22.84 8.52
CA ASN A 107 -17.71 -22.03 7.89
C ASN A 107 -17.24 -21.47 6.53
N GLN A 108 -18.06 -21.69 5.50
CA GLN A 108 -17.81 -21.25 4.12
C GLN A 108 -17.66 -19.72 3.97
N ASP A 109 -18.40 -18.93 4.74
CA ASP A 109 -18.29 -17.47 4.73
C ASP A 109 -16.95 -17.01 5.30
N VAL A 110 -16.45 -17.70 6.32
CA VAL A 110 -15.14 -17.41 6.91
C VAL A 110 -14.04 -17.77 5.93
N TYR A 111 -14.15 -18.93 5.27
CA TYR A 111 -13.24 -19.34 4.20
C TYR A 111 -13.18 -18.29 3.08
N ALA A 112 -14.34 -17.88 2.53
CA ALA A 112 -14.41 -16.90 1.45
C ALA A 112 -13.72 -15.57 1.80
N ARG A 113 -13.98 -15.04 3.01
CA ARG A 113 -13.35 -13.81 3.50
C ARG A 113 -11.83 -13.92 3.62
N VAL A 114 -11.34 -15.08 4.08
CA VAL A 114 -9.89 -15.31 4.20
C VAL A 114 -9.23 -15.41 2.83
N VAL A 115 -9.88 -16.07 1.86
CA VAL A 115 -9.40 -16.15 0.47
C VAL A 115 -9.35 -14.77 -0.18
N GLU A 116 -10.37 -13.94 0.00
CA GLU A 116 -10.41 -12.57 -0.54
C GLU A 116 -9.28 -11.70 0.03
N ALA A 117 -9.12 -11.70 1.36
CA ALA A 117 -8.03 -10.97 2.01
C ALA A 117 -6.66 -11.49 1.57
N ASN A 118 -6.48 -12.82 1.46
CA ASN A 118 -5.25 -13.42 0.96
C ASN A 118 -4.91 -12.93 -0.45
N ARG A 119 -5.91 -12.90 -1.35
CA ARG A 119 -5.72 -12.45 -2.73
C ARG A 119 -5.31 -10.97 -2.78
N ALA A 120 -6.00 -10.11 -2.02
CA ALA A 120 -5.70 -8.67 -1.97
C ALA A 120 -4.30 -8.40 -1.37
N ILE A 121 -3.91 -9.12 -0.32
CA ILE A 121 -2.60 -8.93 0.31
C ILE A 121 -1.48 -9.43 -0.59
N ARG A 122 -1.66 -10.57 -1.26
CA ARG A 122 -0.65 -11.11 -2.19
C ARG A 122 -0.46 -10.25 -3.43
N SER A 123 -1.53 -9.68 -4.00
CA SER A 123 -1.41 -8.80 -5.17
C SER A 123 -0.63 -7.53 -4.87
N VAL A 124 -0.71 -7.05 -3.63
CA VAL A 124 -0.04 -5.82 -3.19
C VAL A 124 1.37 -6.08 -2.69
N GLY A 125 1.55 -7.12 -1.87
CA GLY A 125 2.83 -7.44 -1.23
C GLY A 125 3.87 -8.07 -2.16
N LEU A 126 3.48 -8.63 -3.31
CA LEU A 126 4.45 -9.13 -4.28
C LEU A 126 5.27 -7.95 -4.85
N LEU A 127 6.57 -7.90 -4.56
CA LEU A 127 7.54 -6.88 -4.97
C LEU A 127 7.41 -5.49 -4.31
N ARG A 128 6.55 -5.33 -3.30
CA ARG A 128 6.41 -4.08 -2.56
C ARG A 128 6.73 -4.26 -1.09
N ARG A 129 7.31 -3.23 -0.47
CA ARG A 129 7.57 -3.17 0.96
C ARG A 129 6.56 -2.29 1.63
N PHE A 130 6.20 -2.63 2.87
CA PHE A 130 5.46 -1.70 3.71
C PHE A 130 6.39 -0.54 4.09
N VAL A 131 5.86 0.67 4.01
CA VAL A 131 6.61 1.91 4.28
C VAL A 131 5.83 2.81 5.22
N GLU A 132 6.54 3.48 6.13
CA GLU A 132 6.06 4.63 6.90
C GLU A 132 6.90 5.85 6.52
N LEU A 133 6.24 6.97 6.26
CA LEU A 133 6.87 8.25 5.94
C LEU A 133 7.09 9.07 7.21
N ASP A 134 8.06 9.98 7.21
CA ASP A 134 8.29 10.92 8.33
C ASP A 134 7.05 11.76 8.68
N SER A 135 6.26 12.12 7.67
CA SER A 135 4.95 12.76 7.82
C SER A 135 3.88 11.88 8.48
N GLY A 136 4.16 10.60 8.73
CA GLY A 136 3.26 9.65 9.36
C GLY A 136 2.33 8.91 8.39
N TYR A 137 2.45 9.13 7.07
CA TYR A 137 1.74 8.35 6.07
C TYR A 137 2.27 6.93 6.00
N VAL A 138 1.39 5.95 5.77
CA VAL A 138 1.79 4.55 5.58
C VAL A 138 1.32 3.99 4.24
N GLY A 139 2.05 3.02 3.72
CA GLY A 139 1.77 2.50 2.39
C GLY A 139 2.59 1.30 1.97
N MET A 140 2.60 1.10 0.65
CA MET A 140 3.32 0.02 -0.03
C MET A 140 4.12 0.61 -1.20
N ALA A 141 5.42 0.39 -1.22
CA ALA A 141 6.32 0.94 -2.24
C ALA A 141 7.12 -0.16 -2.94
N ALA A 142 7.15 -0.14 -4.27
CA ALA A 142 7.92 -1.09 -5.07
C ALA A 142 9.42 -0.76 -5.02
N GLY A 143 10.26 -1.73 -4.65
CA GLY A 143 11.73 -1.58 -4.67
C GLY A 143 12.33 -0.58 -3.66
N ALA A 144 11.49 0.09 -2.86
CA ALA A 144 11.92 1.11 -1.91
C ALA A 144 12.79 0.53 -0.79
N ILE A 145 13.75 1.34 -0.35
CA ILE A 145 14.61 1.07 0.81
C ILE A 145 14.55 2.27 1.77
N GLU A 146 15.12 2.08 2.96
CA GLU A 146 15.25 3.17 3.94
C GLU A 146 16.06 4.33 3.36
N GLY A 147 15.56 5.55 3.53
CA GLY A 147 16.16 6.78 3.00
C GLY A 147 15.77 7.14 1.57
N ASP A 148 14.99 6.30 0.87
CA ASP A 148 14.29 6.73 -0.35
C ASP A 148 13.25 7.81 -0.01
N GLU A 149 12.93 8.68 -0.96
CA GLU A 149 11.97 9.76 -0.80
C GLU A 149 10.69 9.49 -1.58
N VAL A 150 9.57 10.01 -1.09
CA VAL A 150 8.31 10.03 -1.86
C VAL A 150 8.13 11.35 -2.56
N VAL A 151 7.74 11.27 -3.83
CA VAL A 151 7.38 12.44 -4.62
C VAL A 151 6.08 12.22 -5.39
N VAL A 152 5.38 13.32 -5.68
CA VAL A 152 4.25 13.31 -6.60
C VAL A 152 4.67 14.02 -7.88
N VAL A 153 4.80 13.26 -8.96
CA VAL A 153 5.11 13.82 -10.28
C VAL A 153 3.86 14.49 -10.84
N MET A 154 3.97 15.74 -11.31
CA MET A 154 2.83 16.44 -11.88
C MET A 154 2.24 15.67 -13.08
N GLY A 155 0.92 15.48 -13.05
CA GLY A 155 0.19 14.68 -14.04
C GLY A 155 0.15 13.17 -13.75
N ALA A 156 0.89 12.68 -12.77
CA ALA A 156 0.75 11.30 -12.30
C ALA A 156 -0.46 11.12 -11.38
N ARG A 157 -0.99 9.90 -11.34
CA ARG A 157 -2.12 9.52 -10.47
C ARG A 157 -1.68 8.82 -9.17
N THR A 158 -0.39 8.52 -9.06
CA THR A 158 0.22 7.76 -7.97
C THR A 158 1.52 8.45 -7.55
N PRO A 159 1.85 8.47 -6.26
CA PRO A 159 3.18 8.86 -5.80
C PRO A 159 4.25 7.85 -6.25
N PHE A 160 5.50 8.30 -6.31
CA PHE A 160 6.67 7.47 -6.64
C PHE A 160 7.70 7.52 -5.51
N ALA A 161 8.35 6.39 -5.27
CA ALA A 161 9.59 6.35 -4.51
C ALA A 161 10.75 6.72 -5.45
N VAL A 162 11.62 7.60 -4.99
CA VAL A 162 12.79 8.08 -5.72
C VAL A 162 14.02 7.97 -4.82
N ARG A 163 15.18 7.75 -5.44
CA ARG A 163 16.44 7.61 -4.73
C ARG A 163 17.45 8.64 -5.22
N ARG A 164 18.07 9.37 -4.30
CA ARG A 164 19.19 10.25 -4.60
C ARG A 164 20.37 9.43 -5.14
N VAL A 165 20.94 9.87 -6.25
CA VAL A 165 22.10 9.22 -6.90
C VAL A 165 23.32 10.11 -6.98
N GLY A 166 23.18 11.39 -6.60
CA GLY A 166 24.28 12.34 -6.49
C GLY A 166 23.92 13.70 -7.10
N GLU A 167 24.89 14.60 -7.16
CA GLU A 167 24.73 15.89 -7.83
C GLU A 167 25.20 15.80 -9.28
N LEU A 168 24.38 16.29 -10.21
CA LEU A 168 24.74 16.46 -11.60
C LEU A 168 24.99 17.93 -11.92
N LYS A 169 26.00 18.17 -12.74
CA LYS A 169 26.23 19.48 -13.32
C LYS A 169 25.31 19.64 -14.52
N ILE A 170 24.38 20.58 -14.44
CA ILE A 170 23.44 20.89 -15.53
C ILE A 170 24.00 22.02 -16.39
N ASP A 171 23.39 22.24 -17.56
CA ASP A 171 23.73 23.36 -18.43
C ASP A 171 23.60 24.69 -17.67
N GLY A 172 24.66 25.51 -17.71
CA GLY A 172 24.79 26.70 -16.86
C GLY A 172 25.71 26.51 -15.64
N GLY A 173 26.16 25.28 -15.37
CA GLY A 173 27.21 24.97 -14.39
C GLY A 173 26.74 24.85 -12.95
N GLU A 174 25.44 25.03 -12.69
CA GLU A 174 24.81 24.73 -11.41
C GLU A 174 24.84 23.21 -11.16
N LYS A 175 25.01 22.83 -9.89
CA LYS A 175 24.86 21.45 -9.46
C LYS A 175 23.44 21.24 -8.93
N LYS A 176 22.75 20.24 -9.46
CA LYS A 176 21.42 19.85 -9.01
C LYS A 176 21.43 18.42 -8.50
N MET A 177 20.66 18.14 -7.45
CA MET A 177 20.47 16.78 -6.97
C MET A 177 19.74 15.96 -8.05
N ALA A 178 20.29 14.80 -8.36
CA ALA A 178 19.75 13.87 -9.32
C ALA A 178 19.21 12.63 -8.61
N TYR A 179 18.20 12.06 -9.23
CA TYR A 179 17.43 10.97 -8.66
C TYR A 179 17.15 9.90 -9.70
N VAL A 180 16.92 8.67 -9.24
CA VAL A 180 16.34 7.61 -10.05
C VAL A 180 14.95 7.26 -9.51
N VAL A 181 14.03 6.95 -10.42
CA VAL A 181 12.72 6.42 -10.03
C VAL A 181 12.90 4.98 -9.57
N VAL A 182 12.53 4.69 -8.33
CA VAL A 182 12.60 3.34 -7.75
C VAL A 182 11.34 2.56 -8.11
N GLY A 183 10.17 3.19 -7.97
CA GLY A 183 8.91 2.56 -8.33
C GLY A 183 7.68 3.31 -7.81
N GLU A 184 6.51 2.81 -8.19
CA GLU A 184 5.23 3.34 -7.73
C GLU A 184 4.98 3.05 -6.25
N CYS A 185 4.30 4.00 -5.61
CA CYS A 185 3.87 3.90 -4.22
C CYS A 185 2.34 3.98 -4.11
N TYR A 186 1.80 3.18 -3.19
CA TYR A 186 0.44 3.34 -2.69
C TYR A 186 0.51 3.90 -1.27
N LEU A 187 -0.02 5.10 -1.04
CA LEU A 187 -0.06 5.73 0.28
C LEU A 187 -1.51 5.94 0.71
N VAL A 188 -1.86 5.47 1.92
CA VAL A 188 -3.22 5.56 2.45
C VAL A 188 -3.56 7.01 2.75
N GLY A 189 -4.63 7.54 2.16
CA GLY A 189 -5.00 8.97 2.26
C GLY A 189 -4.21 9.85 1.30
N GLY A 190 -2.92 9.57 1.09
CA GLY A 190 -2.09 10.32 0.14
C GLY A 190 -2.60 10.27 -1.31
N MET A 191 -3.12 9.13 -1.75
CA MET A 191 -3.77 8.98 -3.07
C MET A 191 -5.15 9.64 -3.17
N ASP A 192 -5.72 10.11 -2.07
CA ASP A 192 -7.02 10.79 -2.04
C ASP A 192 -6.86 12.32 -2.19
N GLY A 193 -5.65 12.78 -2.51
CA GLY A 193 -5.31 14.19 -2.68
C GLY A 193 -4.77 14.85 -1.41
N GLU A 194 -4.72 14.15 -0.28
CA GLU A 194 -4.24 14.72 0.99
C GLU A 194 -2.78 15.18 0.89
N LEU A 195 -1.93 14.42 0.20
CA LEU A 195 -0.52 14.81 -0.02
C LEU A 195 -0.43 16.16 -0.72
N MET A 196 -1.27 16.41 -1.73
CA MET A 196 -1.32 17.68 -2.43
C MET A 196 -1.85 18.83 -1.56
N GLY A 197 -2.75 18.53 -0.61
CA GLY A 197 -3.32 19.52 0.31
C GLY A 197 -2.37 19.93 1.45
N SER A 198 -1.48 19.03 1.88
CA SER A 198 -0.50 19.29 2.95
C SER A 198 0.82 19.91 2.47
N MET A 199 1.03 20.01 1.16
CA MET A 199 2.26 20.54 0.56
C MET A 199 2.25 22.07 0.57
N GLU A 200 2.67 22.67 1.69
CA GLU A 200 3.08 24.09 1.76
C GLU A 200 4.43 24.35 1.04
N LYS A 201 5.14 23.29 0.63
CA LYS A 201 6.40 23.38 -0.13
C LYS A 201 6.08 23.41 -1.63
N GLY A 202 6.53 24.48 -2.29
CA GLY A 202 6.27 24.74 -3.70
C GLY A 202 6.74 23.62 -4.64
N GLU A 203 6.32 23.73 -5.90
CA GLU A 203 6.77 22.86 -6.98
C GLU A 203 8.28 22.98 -7.18
N GLU A 204 9.00 21.86 -7.24
CA GLU A 204 10.43 21.83 -7.51
C GLU A 204 10.72 21.08 -8.82
N GLU A 205 11.73 21.55 -9.56
CA GLU A 205 12.23 20.82 -10.71
C GLU A 205 13.10 19.65 -10.26
N MET A 206 12.77 18.46 -10.75
CA MET A 206 13.49 17.24 -10.40
C MET A 206 14.25 16.68 -11.60
N TYR A 207 15.52 16.33 -11.37
CA TYR A 207 16.40 15.77 -12.39
C TYR A 207 16.42 14.25 -12.23
N LEU A 208 15.77 13.56 -13.18
CA LEU A 208 15.71 12.11 -13.22
C LEU A 208 16.79 11.55 -14.15
N LEU A 209 17.50 10.52 -13.68
CA LEU A 209 18.45 9.71 -14.45
C LEU A 209 17.79 8.45 -15.01
#